data_AF-A0A3A8ZGZ8-F1
#
_entry.id   AF-A0A3A8ZGZ8-F1
#
_cell.length_a   1.000
_cell.length_b   1.000
_cell.length_c   1.000
_cell.angle_alpha   90.00
_cell.angle_beta   90.00
_cell.angle_gamma   90.00
#
_symmetry.space_group_name_H-M   'P 1'
#
loop_
_entity.id
_entity.type
_entity.pdbx_description
1 polymer ?
#
loop_
_entity_poly.entity_id
_entity_poly.type
_entity_poly.pdbx_seq_one_letter_code
_entity_poly.pdbx_strand_id
1 'polypeptide(L)'
;MTQIDTKGLLLRIFIPAAALSVSYLILGHFCKIPHILLFCILGTFILVPIELGVILSASKREYGTYSLKSAFVGQERTAWWKAFAIAFIFFGVAGLLSAFAAPVENQIFSEVRSGVLQSLPAGFDWTDYEYLKTFSRPVLVLTCIYYGVFNVIAGPVTEELFFRGYLTSHYEKQGWFTPVVISVLFSLYHFWLPFNNVFRILAFTPVMYAAYRKKNFFISILFHCICNLFTTISFIWVVLG
;
A
#
# COMPACT_ATOMS: atom_id res chain seq x y z
N MET A 1 -17.74 -0.94 20.97
CA MET A 1 -16.54 -1.10 20.12
C MET A 1 -15.48 -0.17 20.65
N THR A 2 -14.22 -0.59 20.61
CA THR A 2 -13.12 0.17 21.21
C THR A 2 -12.71 1.28 20.26
N GLN A 3 -12.97 2.54 20.63
CA GLN A 3 -12.56 3.68 19.82
C GLN A 3 -11.04 3.86 19.87
N ILE A 4 -10.47 4.36 18.77
CA ILE A 4 -9.07 4.67 18.59
C ILE A 4 -8.95 6.19 18.53
N ASP A 5 -8.20 6.76 19.46
CA ASP A 5 -7.86 8.17 19.48
C ASP A 5 -6.83 8.52 18.40
N THR A 6 -6.62 9.81 18.14
CA THR A 6 -5.65 10.24 17.12
C THR A 6 -4.24 9.70 17.39
N LYS A 7 -3.79 9.65 18.64
CA LYS A 7 -2.47 9.10 19.00
C LYS A 7 -2.40 7.60 18.68
N GLY A 8 -3.39 6.84 19.09
CA GLY A 8 -3.49 5.41 18.83
C GLY A 8 -3.58 5.07 17.36
N LEU A 9 -4.21 5.93 16.54
CA LEU A 9 -4.26 5.80 15.09
C LEU A 9 -2.85 5.93 14.49
N LEU A 10 -2.15 7.03 14.82
CA LEU A 10 -0.81 7.30 14.29
C LEU A 10 0.19 6.20 14.67
N LEU A 11 0.17 5.73 15.93
CA LEU A 11 1.06 4.66 16.38
C LEU A 11 0.83 3.35 15.62
N ARG A 12 -0.44 2.96 15.42
CA ARG A 12 -0.78 1.73 14.69
C ARG A 12 -0.34 1.79 13.23
N ILE A 13 -0.36 2.97 12.61
CA ILE A 13 0.06 3.17 11.22
C ILE A 13 1.58 3.19 11.11
N PHE A 14 2.26 4.04 11.89
CA PHE A 14 3.66 4.34 11.64
C PHE A 14 4.65 3.38 12.31
N ILE A 15 4.27 2.64 13.35
CA ILE A 15 5.12 1.61 13.93
C ILE A 15 5.45 0.49 12.91
N PRO A 16 4.46 -0.17 12.26
CA PRO A 16 4.77 -1.21 11.28
C PRO A 16 5.52 -0.67 10.06
N ALA A 17 5.17 0.53 9.58
CA ALA A 17 5.91 1.20 8.51
C ALA A 17 7.39 1.44 8.87
N ALA A 18 7.66 1.99 10.06
CA ALA A 18 9.01 2.20 10.54
C ALA A 18 9.77 0.88 10.69
N ALA A 19 9.14 -0.14 11.27
CA ALA A 19 9.75 -1.47 11.44
C ALA A 19 10.14 -2.08 10.09
N LEU A 20 9.25 -2.02 9.09
CA LEU A 20 9.53 -2.48 7.73
C LEU A 20 10.67 -1.67 7.11
N SER A 21 10.58 -0.35 7.10
CA SER A 21 11.56 0.52 6.43
C SER A 21 12.94 0.46 7.06
N VAL A 22 13.05 0.41 8.38
CA VAL A 22 14.35 0.26 9.07
C VAL A 22 14.94 -1.11 8.77
N SER A 23 14.14 -2.18 8.84
CA SER A 23 14.62 -3.53 8.50
C SER A 23 15.08 -3.60 7.05
N TYR A 24 14.32 -2.99 6.13
CA TYR A 24 14.64 -2.92 4.72
C TYR A 24 15.92 -2.11 4.45
N LEU A 25 16.07 -0.96 5.11
CA LEU A 25 17.26 -0.13 5.01
C LEU A 25 18.50 -0.89 5.48
N ILE A 26 18.44 -1.50 6.66
CA ILE A 26 19.57 -2.26 7.23
C ILE A 26 19.91 -3.44 6.32
N LEU A 27 18.94 -4.33 6.04
CA LEU A 27 19.21 -5.54 5.28
C LEU A 27 19.55 -5.26 3.82
N GLY A 28 19.06 -4.17 3.23
CA GLY A 28 19.41 -3.74 1.88
C GLY A 28 20.88 -3.36 1.70
N HIS A 29 21.64 -3.11 2.79
CA HIS A 29 23.09 -2.93 2.71
C HIS A 29 23.87 -4.25 2.68
N PHE A 30 23.27 -5.36 3.15
CA PHE A 30 23.96 -6.64 3.31
C PHE A 30 23.49 -7.71 2.32
N CYS A 31 22.21 -7.70 1.95
CA CYS A 31 21.60 -8.70 1.08
C CYS A 31 21.87 -8.39 -0.40
N LYS A 32 22.48 -9.34 -1.11
CA LYS A 32 22.75 -9.27 -2.56
C LYS A 32 21.65 -9.92 -3.38
N ILE A 33 20.42 -9.48 -3.18
CA ILE A 33 19.24 -9.89 -3.97
C ILE A 33 18.55 -8.63 -4.52
N PRO A 34 17.65 -8.75 -5.51
CA PRO A 34 16.83 -7.62 -5.92
C PRO A 34 16.15 -7.00 -4.71
N HIS A 35 16.40 -5.71 -4.47
CA HIS A 35 15.88 -4.99 -3.32
C HIS A 35 14.35 -4.93 -3.31
N ILE A 36 13.69 -4.98 -4.47
CA ILE A 36 12.23 -5.11 -4.55
C ILE A 36 11.74 -6.47 -4.02
N LEU A 37 12.49 -7.56 -4.28
CA LEU A 37 12.21 -8.89 -3.71
C LEU A 37 12.43 -8.87 -2.20
N LEU A 38 13.54 -8.28 -1.74
CA LEU A 38 13.82 -8.10 -0.30
C LEU A 38 12.67 -7.35 0.39
N PHE A 39 12.23 -6.24 -0.20
CA PHE A 39 11.11 -5.46 0.33
C PHE A 39 9.84 -6.30 0.46
N CYS A 40 9.48 -7.07 -0.57
CA CYS A 40 8.28 -7.90 -0.53
C CYS A 40 8.37 -9.02 0.53
N ILE A 41 9.55 -9.63 0.70
CA ILE A 41 9.78 -10.62 1.76
C ILE A 41 9.57 -9.98 3.12
N LEU A 42 10.19 -8.83 3.37
CA LEU A 42 10.05 -8.12 4.65
C LEU A 42 8.61 -7.64 4.88
N GLY A 43 7.93 -7.15 3.85
CA GLY A 43 6.52 -6.79 3.92
C GLY A 43 5.64 -7.98 4.33
N THR A 44 5.90 -9.16 3.75
CA THR A 44 5.17 -10.39 4.10
C THR A 44 5.38 -10.84 5.55
N PHE A 45 6.58 -10.66 6.10
CA PHE A 45 6.90 -11.17 7.45
C PHE A 45 6.82 -10.12 8.56
N ILE A 46 6.78 -8.82 8.24
CA ILE A 46 6.72 -7.73 9.21
C ILE A 46 5.37 -7.05 9.12
N LEU A 47 5.06 -6.47 7.94
CA LEU A 47 3.93 -5.58 7.77
C LEU A 47 2.60 -6.33 7.85
N VAL A 48 2.43 -7.36 7.01
CA VAL A 48 1.20 -8.15 6.93
C VAL A 48 0.81 -8.76 8.29
N PRO A 49 1.72 -9.42 9.02
CA PRO A 49 1.37 -10.02 10.31
C PRO A 49 1.06 -8.98 11.39
N ILE A 50 1.74 -7.83 11.41
CA ILE A 50 1.45 -6.79 12.40
C ILE A 50 0.06 -6.19 12.16
N GLU A 51 -0.27 -5.82 10.93
CA GLU A 51 -1.58 -5.23 10.61
C GLU A 51 -2.73 -6.20 10.85
N LEU A 52 -2.61 -7.45 10.37
CA LEU A 52 -3.60 -8.49 10.66
C LEU A 52 -3.66 -8.80 12.16
N GLY A 53 -2.52 -8.83 12.85
CA GLY A 53 -2.44 -9.05 14.29
C GLY A 53 -3.20 -7.98 15.09
N VAL A 54 -3.13 -6.71 14.66
CA VAL A 54 -3.92 -5.62 15.26
C VAL A 54 -5.41 -5.88 15.09
N ILE A 55 -5.86 -6.25 13.89
CA ILE A 55 -7.28 -6.55 13.61
C ILE A 55 -7.76 -7.77 14.40
N LEU A 56 -6.96 -8.83 14.43
CA LEU A 56 -7.26 -10.07 15.17
C LEU A 56 -7.35 -9.81 16.67
N SER A 57 -6.43 -9.03 17.23
CA SER A 57 -6.45 -8.63 18.64
C SER A 57 -7.68 -7.78 18.98
N ALA A 58 -8.04 -6.85 18.10
CA ALA A 58 -9.25 -6.04 18.25
C ALA A 58 -10.51 -6.91 18.23
N SER A 59 -10.63 -7.82 17.26
CA SER A 59 -11.78 -8.73 17.17
C SER A 59 -11.89 -9.64 18.39
N LYS A 60 -10.77 -10.10 18.95
CA LYS A 60 -10.77 -10.89 20.18
C LYS A 60 -11.33 -10.11 21.36
N ARG A 61 -10.99 -8.82 21.48
CA ARG A 61 -11.49 -7.94 22.55
C ARG A 61 -12.96 -7.57 22.36
N GLU A 62 -13.41 -7.38 21.12
CA GLU A 62 -14.75 -6.88 20.82
C GLU A 62 -15.81 -7.97 20.65
N TYR A 63 -15.39 -9.15 20.18
CA TYR A 63 -16.28 -10.26 19.82
C TYR A 63 -15.90 -11.59 20.49
N GLY A 64 -14.84 -11.63 21.30
CA GLY A 64 -14.44 -12.82 22.05
C GLY A 64 -13.65 -13.86 21.24
N THR A 65 -13.44 -13.68 19.93
CA THR A 65 -12.70 -14.62 19.06
C THR A 65 -11.73 -13.91 18.12
N TYR A 66 -10.61 -14.57 17.79
CA TYR A 66 -9.67 -14.09 16.76
C TYR A 66 -10.34 -14.23 15.39
N SER A 67 -10.63 -13.09 14.76
CA SER A 67 -11.27 -13.02 13.43
C SER A 67 -10.99 -11.67 12.78
N LEU A 68 -11.42 -11.49 11.54
CA LEU A 68 -11.34 -10.19 10.85
C LEU A 68 -12.56 -9.31 11.08
N LYS A 69 -13.48 -9.70 11.97
CA LYS A 69 -14.80 -9.07 12.11
C LYS A 69 -14.72 -7.57 12.41
N SER A 70 -13.75 -7.12 13.21
CA SER A 70 -13.54 -5.70 13.48
C SER A 70 -13.19 -4.88 12.23
N ALA A 71 -12.61 -5.47 11.18
CA ALA A 71 -12.38 -4.75 9.92
C ALA A 71 -13.67 -4.55 9.11
N PHE A 72 -14.71 -5.38 9.31
CA PHE A 72 -15.96 -5.33 8.55
C PHE A 72 -17.07 -4.53 9.22
N VAL A 73 -16.76 -3.84 10.32
CA VAL A 73 -17.73 -3.01 11.05
C VAL A 73 -18.31 -1.93 10.14
N GLY A 74 -19.64 -1.82 10.14
CA GLY A 74 -20.36 -0.80 9.39
C GLY A 74 -20.35 -0.98 7.87
N GLN A 75 -19.85 -2.10 7.36
CA GLN A 75 -19.85 -2.38 5.91
C GLN A 75 -21.20 -2.92 5.44
N GLU A 76 -21.60 -2.48 4.25
CA GLU A 76 -22.81 -2.94 3.55
C GLU A 76 -22.43 -3.84 2.37
N ARG A 77 -23.23 -4.88 2.15
CA ARG A 77 -23.03 -5.76 0.99
C ARG A 77 -23.58 -5.07 -0.26
N THR A 78 -22.72 -4.89 -1.26
CA THR A 78 -23.13 -4.52 -2.61
C THR A 78 -22.81 -5.66 -3.57
N ALA A 79 -23.56 -5.77 -4.67
CA ALA A 79 -23.20 -6.68 -5.75
C ALA A 79 -21.77 -6.37 -6.25
N TRP A 80 -20.95 -7.42 -6.37
CA TRP A 80 -19.52 -7.29 -6.67
C TRP A 80 -19.24 -6.52 -7.97
N TRP A 81 -20.10 -6.66 -8.99
CA TRP A 81 -19.96 -5.97 -10.26
C TRP A 81 -20.13 -4.45 -10.14
N LYS A 82 -20.97 -3.96 -9.22
CA LYS A 82 -21.11 -2.51 -8.95
C LYS A 82 -19.85 -1.98 -8.28
N ALA A 83 -19.28 -2.73 -7.35
CA ALA A 83 -18.03 -2.36 -6.70
C ALA A 83 -16.88 -2.33 -7.72
N PHE A 84 -16.82 -3.35 -8.58
CA PHE A 84 -15.86 -3.43 -9.67
C PHE A 84 -16.00 -2.27 -10.66
N ALA A 85 -17.21 -1.93 -11.10
CA ALA A 85 -17.45 -0.82 -12.02
C ALA A 85 -16.96 0.51 -11.43
N ILE A 86 -17.25 0.79 -10.16
CA ILE A 86 -16.75 1.99 -9.47
C ILE A 86 -15.22 1.97 -9.40
N ALA A 87 -14.62 0.85 -8.99
CA ALA A 87 -13.17 0.69 -8.93
C ALA A 87 -12.51 0.92 -10.30
N PHE A 88 -13.10 0.40 -11.37
CA PHE A 88 -12.58 0.53 -12.73
C PHE A 88 -12.66 1.97 -13.25
N ILE A 89 -13.73 2.71 -12.95
CA ILE A 89 -13.83 4.14 -13.27
C ILE A 89 -12.70 4.92 -12.59
N PHE A 90 -12.49 4.69 -11.30
CA PHE A 90 -11.40 5.36 -10.58
C PHE A 90 -10.02 4.90 -11.03
N PHE A 91 -9.85 3.65 -11.47
CA PHE A 91 -8.62 3.19 -12.12
C PHE A 91 -8.29 4.02 -13.36
N GLY A 92 -9.29 4.32 -14.20
CA GLY A 92 -9.11 5.23 -15.34
C GLY A 92 -8.64 6.64 -14.91
N VAL A 93 -9.24 7.18 -13.83
CA VAL A 93 -8.82 8.47 -13.25
C VAL A 93 -7.38 8.40 -12.73
N ALA A 94 -7.01 7.34 -12.02
CA ALA A 94 -5.65 7.12 -11.54
C ALA A 94 -4.64 7.00 -12.69
N GLY A 95 -5.03 6.38 -13.81
CA GLY A 95 -4.24 6.33 -15.04
C GLY A 95 -3.97 7.72 -15.62
N LEU A 96 -4.99 8.58 -15.69
CA LEU A 96 -4.82 9.98 -16.09
C LEU A 96 -3.90 10.74 -15.13
N LEU A 97 -4.11 10.60 -13.81
CA LEU A 97 -3.25 11.22 -12.81
C LEU A 97 -1.79 10.72 -12.91
N SER A 98 -1.58 9.45 -13.27
CA SER A 98 -0.23 8.91 -13.47
C SER A 98 0.46 9.56 -14.66
N ALA A 99 -0.29 9.93 -15.71
CA ALA A 99 0.25 10.62 -16.88
C ALA A 99 0.58 12.11 -16.64
N PHE A 100 -0.10 12.78 -15.71
CA PHE A 100 0.04 14.23 -15.51
C PHE A 100 0.62 14.64 -14.15
N ALA A 101 0.18 14.03 -13.06
CA ALA A 101 0.60 14.40 -11.71
C ALA A 101 1.93 13.73 -11.31
N ALA A 102 2.13 12.45 -11.66
CA ALA A 102 3.35 11.74 -11.29
C ALA A 102 4.63 12.34 -11.93
N PRO A 103 4.64 12.79 -13.21
CA PRO A 103 5.80 13.46 -13.78
C PRO A 103 6.15 14.77 -13.07
N VAL A 104 5.12 15.55 -12.70
CA VAL A 104 5.30 16.81 -11.97
C VAL A 104 5.87 16.55 -10.58
N GLU A 105 5.34 15.56 -9.84
CA GLU A 105 5.88 15.16 -8.54
C GLU A 105 7.35 14.70 -8.67
N ASN A 106 7.64 13.84 -9.64
CA ASN A 106 9.00 13.37 -9.90
C ASN A 106 9.97 14.51 -10.23
N GLN A 107 9.52 15.51 -11.00
CA GLN A 107 10.34 16.68 -11.32
C GLN A 107 10.63 17.52 -10.06
N ILE A 108 9.61 17.81 -9.26
CA ILE A 108 9.73 18.60 -8.01
C ILE A 108 10.71 17.94 -7.03
N PHE A 109 10.64 16.60 -6.89
CA PHE A 109 11.48 15.87 -5.93
C PHE A 109 12.76 15.29 -6.53
N SER A 110 13.08 15.56 -7.80
CA SER A 110 14.19 14.92 -8.52
C SER A 110 15.55 15.11 -7.84
N GLU A 111 15.89 16.35 -7.46
CA GLU A 111 17.15 16.68 -6.79
C GLU A 111 17.26 15.99 -5.42
N VAL A 112 16.21 16.07 -4.60
CA VAL A 112 16.19 15.44 -3.27
C VAL A 112 16.27 13.92 -3.38
N ARG A 113 15.49 13.32 -4.29
CA ARG A 113 15.48 11.88 -4.56
C ARG A 113 16.86 11.40 -4.99
N SER A 114 17.48 12.08 -5.95
CA SER A 114 18.82 11.71 -6.43
C SER A 114 19.88 11.83 -5.34
N GLY A 115 19.85 12.90 -4.53
CA GLY A 115 20.78 13.05 -3.39
C GLY A 115 20.65 11.93 -2.35
N VAL A 116 19.42 11.50 -2.05
CA VAL A 116 19.17 10.36 -1.15
C VAL A 116 19.67 9.06 -1.78
N LEU A 117 19.31 8.78 -3.03
CA LEU A 117 19.64 7.52 -3.71
C LEU A 117 21.15 7.36 -3.96
N GLN A 118 21.88 8.44 -4.24
CA GLN A 118 23.34 8.41 -4.38
C GLN A 118 24.07 7.94 -3.11
N SER A 119 23.43 8.10 -1.94
CA SER A 119 23.97 7.68 -0.65
C SER A 119 23.58 6.25 -0.28
N LEU A 120 22.77 5.57 -1.11
CA LEU A 120 22.23 4.24 -0.86
C LEU A 120 22.74 3.23 -1.90
N PRO A 121 22.73 1.92 -1.59
CA PRO A 121 22.93 0.88 -2.59
C PRO A 121 21.98 1.05 -3.79
N ALA A 122 22.48 0.80 -5.01
CA ALA A 122 21.74 1.01 -6.26
C ALA A 122 20.34 0.36 -6.28
N GLY A 123 20.18 -0.80 -5.63
CA GLY A 123 18.88 -1.47 -5.58
C GLY A 123 17.76 -0.73 -4.84
N PHE A 124 18.06 0.30 -4.03
CA PHE A 124 17.01 1.16 -3.47
C PHE A 124 16.30 2.00 -4.53
N ASP A 125 16.88 2.19 -5.72
CA ASP A 125 16.16 2.73 -6.87
C ASP A 125 15.42 1.60 -7.62
N TRP A 126 14.12 1.47 -7.38
CA TRP A 126 13.29 0.47 -8.06
C TRP A 126 13.06 0.76 -9.54
N THR A 127 13.51 1.92 -10.03
CA THR A 127 13.46 2.29 -11.45
C THR A 127 14.78 2.05 -12.18
N ASP A 128 15.83 1.62 -11.48
CA ASP A 128 17.09 1.19 -12.10
C ASP A 128 16.95 -0.24 -12.65
N TYR A 129 16.29 -0.34 -13.80
CA TYR A 129 16.08 -1.61 -14.49
C TYR A 129 17.39 -2.23 -15.01
N GLU A 130 18.41 -1.42 -15.27
CA GLU A 130 19.72 -1.91 -15.71
C GLU A 130 20.43 -2.64 -14.57
N TYR A 131 20.45 -2.07 -13.36
CA TYR A 131 20.91 -2.76 -12.16
C TYR A 131 20.12 -4.05 -11.93
N LEU A 132 18.79 -4.00 -12.04
CA LEU A 132 17.95 -5.17 -11.84
C LEU A 132 18.26 -6.29 -12.86
N LYS A 133 18.53 -5.95 -14.12
CA LYS A 133 18.88 -6.92 -15.18
C LYS A 133 20.25 -7.57 -15.01
N THR A 134 21.09 -7.10 -14.07
CA THR A 134 22.34 -7.79 -13.72
C THR A 134 22.13 -9.12 -12.99
N PHE A 135 20.95 -9.33 -12.39
CA PHE A 135 20.62 -10.58 -11.72
C PHE A 135 20.26 -11.69 -12.73
N SER A 136 20.50 -12.95 -12.34
CA SER A 136 20.21 -14.09 -13.20
C SER A 136 18.71 -14.23 -13.49
N ARG A 137 18.37 -14.75 -14.68
CA ARG A 137 16.98 -14.94 -15.12
C ARG A 137 16.10 -15.68 -14.09
N PRO A 138 16.54 -16.77 -13.42
CA PRO A 138 15.74 -17.41 -12.38
C PRO A 138 15.41 -16.49 -11.20
N VAL A 139 16.35 -15.64 -10.78
CA VAL A 139 16.15 -14.66 -9.69
C VAL A 139 15.17 -13.57 -10.12
N LEU A 140 15.23 -13.12 -11.37
CA LEU A 140 14.27 -12.15 -11.93
C LEU A 140 12.86 -12.73 -12.00
N VAL A 141 12.72 -13.99 -12.44
CA VAL A 141 11.42 -14.67 -12.47
C VAL A 141 10.85 -14.80 -11.06
N LEU A 142 11.67 -15.22 -10.08
CA LEU A 142 11.26 -15.29 -8.67
C LEU A 142 10.82 -13.91 -8.16
N THR A 143 11.59 -12.87 -8.48
CA THR A 143 11.28 -11.48 -8.11
C THR A 143 9.94 -11.05 -8.69
N CYS A 144 9.68 -11.32 -9.96
CA CYS A 144 8.42 -11.00 -10.63
C CYS A 144 7.23 -11.73 -10.02
N ILE A 145 7.35 -13.02 -9.74
CA ILE A 145 6.28 -13.82 -9.11
C ILE A 145 5.98 -13.29 -7.71
N TYR A 146 7.02 -13.10 -6.90
CA TYR A 146 6.84 -12.67 -5.51
C TYR A 146 6.31 -11.23 -5.45
N TYR A 147 6.87 -10.33 -6.27
CA TYR A 147 6.35 -8.97 -6.41
C TYR A 147 4.90 -8.99 -6.85
N GLY A 148 4.52 -9.81 -7.83
CA GLY A 148 3.13 -9.93 -8.26
C GLY A 148 2.20 -10.40 -7.16
N VAL A 149 2.53 -11.47 -6.42
CA VAL A 149 1.70 -11.97 -5.32
C VAL A 149 1.58 -10.93 -4.20
N PHE A 150 2.70 -10.34 -3.78
CA PHE A 150 2.72 -9.39 -2.69
C PHE A 150 2.05 -8.06 -3.08
N ASN A 151 2.51 -7.44 -4.17
CA ASN A 151 2.08 -6.11 -4.60
C ASN A 151 0.65 -6.09 -5.10
N VAL A 152 0.15 -7.16 -5.74
CA VAL A 152 -1.23 -7.17 -6.27
C VAL A 152 -2.24 -7.61 -5.23
N ILE A 153 -1.89 -8.55 -4.35
CA ILE A 153 -2.85 -9.20 -3.46
C ILE A 153 -2.49 -8.97 -1.99
N ALA A 154 -1.37 -9.53 -1.52
CA ALA A 154 -1.11 -9.64 -0.08
C ALA A 154 -0.99 -8.27 0.62
N GLY A 155 -0.24 -7.34 0.02
CA GLY A 155 -0.12 -5.96 0.49
C GLY A 155 -1.47 -5.23 0.43
N PRO A 156 -2.04 -5.01 -0.77
CA PRO A 156 -3.28 -4.24 -0.92
C PRO A 156 -4.45 -4.76 -0.08
N VAL A 157 -4.70 -6.07 -0.06
CA VAL A 157 -5.82 -6.61 0.72
C VAL A 157 -5.63 -6.37 2.21
N THR A 158 -4.40 -6.56 2.71
CA THR A 158 -4.09 -6.33 4.13
C THR A 158 -4.21 -4.86 4.49
N GLU A 159 -3.63 -3.99 3.67
CA GLU A 159 -3.69 -2.54 3.86
C GLU A 159 -5.13 -2.03 3.81
N GLU A 160 -5.97 -2.48 2.88
CA GLU A 160 -7.37 -2.04 2.84
C GLU A 160 -8.20 -2.55 4.03
N LEU A 161 -7.97 -3.80 4.47
CA LEU A 161 -8.59 -4.32 5.70
C LEU A 161 -8.18 -3.49 6.92
N PHE A 162 -6.92 -3.07 6.97
CA PHE A 162 -6.37 -2.29 8.07
C PHE A 162 -6.85 -0.83 8.03
N PHE A 163 -6.58 -0.10 6.96
CA PHE A 163 -6.89 1.33 6.85
C PHE A 163 -8.39 1.61 6.65
N ARG A 164 -9.03 0.97 5.66
CA ARG A 164 -10.42 1.28 5.27
C ARG A 164 -11.43 0.48 6.07
N GLY A 165 -11.07 -0.73 6.45
CA GLY A 165 -11.84 -1.55 7.37
C GLY A 165 -11.68 -1.08 8.81
N TYR A 166 -10.62 -1.53 9.47
CA TYR A 166 -10.46 -1.40 10.92
C TYR A 166 -10.25 0.05 11.39
N LEU A 167 -9.20 0.73 10.93
CA LEU A 167 -8.83 2.07 11.42
C LEU A 167 -9.93 3.10 11.16
N THR A 168 -10.51 3.09 9.95
CA THR A 168 -11.59 4.03 9.59
C THR A 168 -12.84 3.82 10.45
N SER A 169 -13.25 2.57 10.70
CA SER A 169 -14.46 2.26 11.47
C SER A 169 -14.30 2.40 12.99
N HIS A 170 -13.07 2.48 13.48
CA HIS A 170 -12.76 2.61 14.91
C HIS A 170 -12.18 3.97 15.28
N TYR A 171 -11.98 4.89 14.33
CA TYR A 171 -11.46 6.21 14.63
C TYR A 171 -12.51 7.06 15.37
N GLU A 172 -12.15 7.66 16.51
CA GLU A 172 -13.10 8.39 17.36
C GLU A 172 -13.71 9.63 16.68
N LYS A 173 -12.99 10.24 15.73
CA LYS A 173 -13.41 11.47 15.02
C LYS A 173 -13.95 11.16 13.62
N GLN A 174 -14.73 10.09 13.50
CA GLN A 174 -15.39 9.72 12.25
C GLN A 174 -16.32 10.84 11.76
N GLY A 175 -16.26 11.12 10.46
CA GLY A 175 -17.03 12.17 9.82
C GLY A 175 -16.86 12.15 8.30
N TRP A 176 -17.37 13.19 7.64
CA TRP A 176 -17.27 13.29 6.18
C TRP A 176 -15.83 13.50 5.68
N PHE A 177 -14.93 14.01 6.52
CA PHE A 177 -13.53 14.27 6.19
C PHE A 177 -12.59 13.09 6.49
N THR A 178 -13.07 12.04 7.18
CA THR A 178 -12.27 10.86 7.54
C THR A 178 -11.57 10.19 6.36
N PRO A 179 -12.21 10.01 5.18
CA PRO A 179 -11.53 9.43 4.02
C PRO A 179 -10.29 10.20 3.58
N VAL A 180 -10.30 11.52 3.70
CA VAL A 180 -9.17 12.38 3.33
C VAL A 180 -8.03 12.19 4.33
N VAL A 181 -8.31 12.26 5.63
CA VAL A 181 -7.30 12.06 6.68
C VAL A 181 -6.63 10.69 6.55
N ILE A 182 -7.43 9.63 6.40
CA ILE A 182 -6.89 8.27 6.27
C ILE A 182 -6.12 8.10 4.95
N SER A 183 -6.53 8.74 3.86
CA SER A 183 -5.77 8.70 2.59
C SER A 183 -4.41 9.38 2.70
N VAL A 184 -4.33 10.51 3.42
CA VAL A 184 -3.06 11.19 3.69
C VAL A 184 -2.16 10.32 4.57
N LEU A 185 -2.70 9.74 5.65
CA LEU A 185 -1.92 8.87 6.54
C LEU A 185 -1.47 7.58 5.82
N PHE A 186 -2.34 6.97 5.02
CA PHE A 186 -2.01 5.85 4.14
C PHE A 186 -0.89 6.21 3.17
N SER A 187 -0.88 7.44 2.65
CA SER A 187 0.21 7.88 1.78
C SER A 187 1.53 8.03 2.55
N LEU A 188 1.52 8.77 3.66
CA LEU A 188 2.70 9.00 4.49
C LEU A 188 3.27 7.73 5.10
N TYR A 189 2.45 6.68 5.27
CA TYR A 189 2.85 5.36 5.74
C TYR A 189 3.92 4.70 4.85
N HIS A 190 4.02 5.07 3.57
CA HIS A 190 4.98 4.50 2.62
C HIS A 190 6.37 5.14 2.73
N PHE A 191 7.02 4.98 3.88
CA PHE A 191 8.38 5.51 4.12
C PHE A 191 9.41 5.00 3.12
N TRP A 192 9.18 3.86 2.46
CA TRP A 192 10.03 3.29 1.42
C TRP A 192 9.84 3.91 0.03
N LEU A 193 8.76 4.65 -0.22
CA LEU A 193 8.48 5.36 -1.47
C LEU A 193 7.94 6.77 -1.17
N PRO A 194 8.73 7.63 -0.49
CA PRO A 194 8.24 8.90 0.05
C PRO A 194 7.95 9.95 -1.03
N PHE A 195 8.51 9.77 -2.24
CA PHE A 195 8.38 10.70 -3.37
C PHE A 195 7.20 10.39 -4.31
N ASN A 196 6.29 9.51 -3.89
CA ASN A 196 5.06 9.19 -4.64
C ASN A 196 3.80 9.57 -3.83
N ASN A 197 3.97 10.41 -2.80
CA ASN A 197 2.94 10.66 -1.80
C ASN A 197 1.81 11.54 -2.34
N VAL A 198 2.13 12.56 -3.14
CA VAL A 198 1.15 13.47 -3.74
C VAL A 198 0.31 12.69 -4.75
N PHE A 199 0.93 11.95 -5.66
CA PHE A 199 0.21 11.10 -6.59
C PHE A 199 -0.72 10.11 -5.86
N ARG A 200 -0.21 9.40 -4.84
CA ARG A 200 -1.01 8.42 -4.08
C ARG A 200 -2.19 9.08 -3.37
N ILE A 201 -2.03 10.28 -2.79
CA ILE A 201 -3.13 11.03 -2.17
C ILE A 201 -4.20 11.36 -3.22
N LEU A 202 -3.80 11.92 -4.38
CA LEU A 202 -4.73 12.31 -5.43
C LEU A 202 -5.47 11.11 -6.04
N ALA A 203 -4.78 9.99 -6.22
CA ALA A 203 -5.36 8.78 -6.81
C ALA A 203 -6.30 8.04 -5.82
N PHE A 204 -5.91 7.90 -4.56
CA PHE A 204 -6.66 7.09 -3.59
C PHE A 204 -7.78 7.85 -2.87
N THR A 205 -7.65 9.18 -2.67
CA THR A 205 -8.67 9.93 -1.92
C THR A 205 -10.06 9.85 -2.57
N PRO A 206 -10.24 10.02 -3.90
CA PRO A 206 -11.55 9.97 -4.52
C PRO A 206 -12.25 8.61 -4.38
N VAL A 207 -11.52 7.52 -4.65
CA VAL A 207 -12.07 6.16 -4.52
C VAL A 207 -12.32 5.79 -3.06
N MET A 208 -11.47 6.23 -2.13
CA MET A 208 -11.69 6.02 -0.70
C MET A 208 -12.94 6.75 -0.22
N TYR A 209 -13.15 7.98 -0.69
CA TYR A 209 -14.38 8.72 -0.39
C TYR A 209 -15.61 7.99 -0.93
N ALA A 210 -15.55 7.49 -2.17
CA ALA A 210 -16.63 6.70 -2.75
C ALA A 210 -16.92 5.41 -1.94
N ALA A 211 -15.88 4.66 -1.60
CA ALA A 211 -15.98 3.45 -0.77
C ALA A 211 -16.58 3.73 0.62
N TYR A 212 -16.15 4.81 1.27
CA TYR A 212 -16.66 5.24 2.57
C TYR A 212 -18.14 5.61 2.50
N ARG A 213 -18.54 6.41 1.50
CA ARG A 213 -19.95 6.81 1.31
C ARG A 213 -20.86 5.63 0.98
N LYS A 214 -20.33 4.63 0.26
CA LYS A 214 -21.03 3.37 -0.05
C LYS A 214 -20.93 2.34 1.06
N LYS A 215 -20.17 2.64 2.14
CA LYS A 215 -19.83 1.70 3.22
C LYS A 215 -19.36 0.34 2.68
N ASN A 216 -18.49 0.39 1.68
CA ASN A 216 -18.03 -0.81 0.99
C ASN A 216 -16.57 -0.64 0.56
N PHE A 217 -15.65 -1.00 1.45
CA PHE A 217 -14.21 -0.94 1.16
C PHE A 217 -13.74 -1.97 0.13
N PHE A 218 -14.57 -2.94 -0.27
CA PHE A 218 -14.22 -3.83 -1.40
C PHE A 218 -14.02 -3.04 -2.70
N ILE A 219 -14.65 -1.87 -2.84
CA ILE A 219 -14.36 -0.93 -3.94
C ILE A 219 -12.88 -0.53 -3.93
N SER A 220 -12.35 -0.16 -2.76
CA SER A 220 -10.95 0.23 -2.59
C SER A 220 -10.00 -0.96 -2.78
N ILE A 221 -10.34 -2.16 -2.30
CA ILE A 221 -9.57 -3.39 -2.57
C ILE A 221 -9.43 -3.61 -4.06
N LEU A 222 -10.55 -3.65 -4.79
CA LEU A 222 -10.52 -3.91 -6.23
C LEU A 222 -9.71 -2.83 -6.96
N PHE A 223 -9.92 -1.56 -6.64
CA PHE A 223 -9.16 -0.46 -7.23
C PHE A 223 -7.65 -0.62 -6.99
N HIS A 224 -7.26 -0.85 -5.74
CA HIS A 224 -5.86 -0.96 -5.34
C HIS A 224 -5.19 -2.15 -6.04
N CYS A 225 -5.83 -3.33 -6.01
CA CYS A 225 -5.36 -4.52 -6.71
C CYS A 225 -5.21 -4.29 -8.22
N ILE A 226 -6.15 -3.60 -8.87
CA ILE A 226 -6.07 -3.32 -10.32
C ILE A 226 -4.92 -2.37 -10.64
N CYS A 227 -4.75 -1.28 -9.87
CA CYS A 227 -3.61 -0.36 -10.02
C CYS A 227 -2.26 -1.09 -9.88
N ASN A 228 -2.14 -1.95 -8.88
CA ASN A 228 -0.91 -2.68 -8.63
C ASN A 228 -0.70 -3.80 -9.65
N LEU A 229 -1.76 -4.43 -10.15
CA LEU A 229 -1.68 -5.40 -11.24
C LEU A 229 -1.13 -4.76 -12.50
N PHE A 230 -1.65 -3.59 -12.88
CA PHE A 230 -1.20 -2.87 -14.06
C PHE A 230 0.30 -2.54 -13.98
N THR A 231 0.73 -1.92 -12.87
CA THR A 231 2.15 -1.57 -12.66
C THR A 231 3.04 -2.80 -12.55
N THR A 232 2.55 -3.90 -11.97
CA THR A 232 3.27 -5.19 -11.92
C THR A 232 3.46 -5.77 -13.32
N ILE A 233 2.43 -5.75 -14.18
CA ILE A 233 2.55 -6.24 -15.56
C ILE A 233 3.57 -5.40 -16.33
N SER A 234 3.52 -4.08 -16.20
CA SER A 234 4.53 -3.19 -16.80
C SER A 234 5.94 -3.51 -16.31
N PHE A 235 6.12 -3.74 -15.02
CA PHE A 235 7.41 -4.14 -14.44
C PHE A 235 7.90 -5.47 -15.02
N ILE A 236 7.06 -6.49 -15.06
CA ILE A 236 7.41 -7.82 -15.61
C ILE A 236 7.84 -7.71 -17.06
N TRP A 237 7.11 -6.92 -17.86
CA TRP A 237 7.44 -6.68 -19.26
C TRP A 237 8.83 -6.05 -19.42
N VAL A 238 9.16 -5.03 -18.62
CA VAL A 238 10.46 -4.34 -18.71
C VAL A 238 11.63 -5.22 -18.27
N VAL A 239 11.41 -6.11 -17.31
CA VAL A 239 12.46 -6.92 -16.66
C VAL A 239 12.71 -8.26 -17.35
N LEU A 240 11.66 -8.90 -17.89
CA LEU A 240 11.74 -10.24 -18.49
C LEU A 240 11.49 -10.27 -20.01
N GLY A 241 10.90 -9.20 -20.57
CA GLY A 241 10.72 -9.03 -22.01
C GLY A 241 12.01 -8.62 -22.69
#